data_AF-A0A7S3DK85-F1
#
_entry.id   AF-A0A7S3DK85-F1
#
_cell.length_a   1.000
_cell.length_b   1.000
_cell.length_c   1.000
_cell.angle_alpha   90.00
_cell.angle_beta   90.00
_cell.angle_gamma   90.00
#
_symmetry.space_group_name_H-M   'P 1'
#
loop_
_entity.id
_entity.type
_entity.pdbx_description
1 polymer ?
#
loop_
_entity_poly.entity_id
_entity_poly.type
_entity_poly.pdbx_seq_one_letter_code
_entity_poly.pdbx_strand_id
1 'polypeptide(L)'
;MMAANARAYLLLRFMCELLGDCLWEDVYEAELAGLQSNIAAKAMGIRFSLSGLSDLMPDLWKTIMSRLADLTKLAKKERFEVFRESMKRVFSNHRLNPDEFAQDLRRGSMLTTHVTSWEALKVLDEITFEELIEIIPLFVSKSYLEILCIGNLTSAEAIDLFDTTLSTLSFAPLDPNMMQAKQTCLELPHNVMWRIKSQIPPTKDERNAVHVYFQGVRDTDTKPARVNEGSNLALEVLETVLFEPYYNELRTCEQLAYALHVSYHYSSGVCGFSFNIVSTRDLAFLEGRIEAFVSETMNIVKGMSEEQWQQNIGALIERKEEADYTLKDRVDRLMRSISDRTYNFDLAVRQAKELRQTTREELIAGASSLFDARRMIIVWIEKSENASSADSSDGDGTNPAVVEGGDGEAKMEVEVEKVSDEKGEGSEKSGKKGILPAKATVWNGVIKKTYQCTHERGSFCKVWKECEGVKMPDLFEEGPVDKYKKAV
;
A
#
# COMPACT_ATOMS: atom_id res chain seq x y z
N MET A 1 -4.57 17.10 11.82
CA MET A 1 -4.28 15.77 11.24
C MET A 1 -5.59 15.09 10.93
N MET A 2 -6.03 15.11 9.68
CA MET A 2 -7.34 14.58 9.26
C MET A 2 -7.31 13.10 8.82
N ALA A 3 -6.33 12.30 9.23
CA ALA A 3 -6.23 10.94 8.69
C ALA A 3 -5.77 9.87 9.69
N ALA A 4 -5.74 10.19 10.98
CA ALA A 4 -5.52 9.21 12.04
C ALA A 4 -6.82 8.52 12.51
N ASN A 5 -7.98 8.94 12.01
CA ASN A 5 -9.28 8.35 12.34
C ASN A 5 -10.13 8.14 11.07
N ALA A 6 -11.01 7.13 11.10
CA ALA A 6 -11.86 6.77 9.96
C ALA A 6 -12.73 7.92 9.48
N ARG A 7 -13.25 8.72 10.43
CA ARG A 7 -14.10 9.88 10.15
C ARG A 7 -13.42 10.88 9.22
N ALA A 8 -12.19 11.27 9.53
CA ALA A 8 -11.49 12.27 8.76
C ALA A 8 -10.93 11.72 7.42
N TYR A 9 -10.58 10.42 7.36
CA TYR A 9 -10.32 9.75 6.08
C TYR A 9 -11.53 9.82 5.14
N LEU A 10 -12.74 9.55 5.65
CA LEU A 10 -13.97 9.65 4.87
C LEU A 10 -14.24 11.08 4.42
N LEU A 11 -14.07 12.07 5.29
CA LEU A 11 -14.23 13.49 4.91
C LEU A 11 -13.27 13.88 3.77
N LEU A 12 -12.00 13.46 3.83
CA LEU A 12 -11.05 13.64 2.73
C LEU A 12 -11.50 12.92 1.45
N ARG A 13 -12.03 11.71 1.57
CA ARG A 13 -12.54 10.95 0.43
C ARG A 13 -13.75 11.65 -0.20
N PHE A 14 -14.72 12.08 0.58
CA PHE A 14 -15.88 12.84 0.10
C PHE A 14 -15.49 14.13 -0.60
N MET A 15 -14.52 14.86 -0.05
CA MET A 15 -13.96 16.03 -0.70
C MET A 15 -13.38 15.71 -2.09
N CYS A 16 -12.67 14.58 -2.24
CA CYS A 16 -12.15 14.15 -3.54
C CYS A 16 -13.27 13.79 -4.53
N GLU A 17 -14.29 13.04 -4.10
CA GLU A 17 -15.42 12.68 -4.97
C GLU A 17 -16.21 13.91 -5.42
N LEU A 18 -16.53 14.84 -4.50
CA LEU A 18 -17.23 16.07 -4.83
C LEU A 18 -16.40 16.97 -5.75
N LEU A 19 -15.09 17.05 -5.53
CA LEU A 19 -14.21 17.82 -6.40
C LEU A 19 -14.16 17.20 -7.81
N GLY A 20 -14.03 15.88 -7.91
CA GLY A 20 -14.10 15.16 -9.19
C GLY A 20 -15.43 15.41 -9.92
N ASP A 21 -16.54 15.40 -9.18
CA ASP A 21 -17.86 15.73 -9.72
C ASP A 21 -17.96 17.16 -10.26
N CYS A 22 -17.46 18.13 -9.48
CA CYS A 22 -17.43 19.54 -9.88
C CYS A 22 -16.51 19.81 -11.07
N LEU A 23 -15.53 18.93 -11.29
CA LEU A 23 -14.58 19.01 -12.39
C LEU A 23 -14.98 18.21 -13.61
N TRP A 24 -16.06 17.41 -13.54
CA TRP A 24 -16.38 16.45 -14.58
C TRP A 24 -16.51 17.07 -15.98
N GLU A 25 -17.22 18.19 -16.11
CA GLU A 25 -17.37 18.90 -17.39
C GLU A 25 -16.03 19.46 -17.90
N ASP A 26 -15.23 20.05 -17.02
CA ASP A 26 -13.92 20.65 -17.36
C ASP A 26 -12.91 19.55 -17.76
N VAL A 27 -12.91 18.42 -17.05
CA VAL A 27 -11.98 17.29 -17.25
C VAL A 27 -12.37 16.43 -18.44
N TYR A 28 -13.66 16.27 -18.72
CA TYR A 28 -14.12 15.42 -19.84
C TYR A 28 -13.58 15.93 -21.19
N GLU A 29 -13.67 17.23 -21.46
CA GLU A 29 -13.11 17.84 -22.67
C GLU A 29 -11.58 17.71 -22.72
N ALA A 30 -10.92 17.86 -21.57
CA ALA A 30 -9.48 17.67 -21.47
C ALA A 30 -9.07 16.21 -21.73
N GLU A 31 -9.86 15.24 -21.29
CA GLU A 31 -9.66 13.82 -21.55
C GLU A 31 -9.78 13.47 -23.02
N LEU A 32 -10.77 14.05 -23.71
CA LEU A 32 -10.87 13.94 -25.17
C LEU A 32 -9.66 14.55 -25.89
N ALA A 33 -9.05 15.59 -25.31
CA ALA A 33 -7.83 16.22 -25.81
C ALA A 33 -6.52 15.49 -25.40
N GLY A 34 -6.62 14.33 -24.72
CA GLY A 34 -5.47 13.51 -24.35
C GLY A 34 -4.78 13.91 -23.03
N LEU A 35 -5.46 14.70 -22.19
CA LEU A 35 -5.06 14.91 -20.79
C LEU A 35 -5.72 13.87 -19.90
N GLN A 36 -5.11 13.52 -18.78
CA GLN A 36 -5.67 12.61 -17.79
C GLN A 36 -5.45 13.19 -16.42
N SER A 37 -6.51 13.26 -15.62
CA SER A 37 -6.44 13.74 -14.25
C SER A 37 -6.89 12.66 -13.27
N ASN A 38 -6.30 12.65 -12.08
CA ASN A 38 -6.70 11.74 -11.01
C ASN A 38 -6.59 12.45 -9.66
N ILE A 39 -7.65 12.32 -8.86
CA ILE A 39 -7.77 12.90 -7.51
C ILE A 39 -7.99 11.74 -6.54
N ALA A 40 -7.06 11.56 -5.61
CA ALA A 40 -7.14 10.46 -4.65
C ALA A 40 -6.86 10.93 -3.23
N ALA A 41 -7.78 10.59 -2.32
CA ALA A 41 -7.52 10.67 -0.88
C ALA A 41 -6.40 9.68 -0.50
N LYS A 42 -5.47 10.15 0.31
CA LYS A 42 -4.36 9.38 0.89
C LYS A 42 -4.39 9.55 2.41
N ALA A 43 -3.63 8.70 3.10
CA ALA A 43 -3.55 8.69 4.56
C ALA A 43 -3.00 9.97 5.20
N MET A 44 -2.59 10.98 4.42
CA MET A 44 -2.08 12.26 4.94
C MET A 44 -2.59 13.49 4.16
N GLY A 45 -3.52 13.32 3.22
CA GLY A 45 -4.00 14.42 2.39
C GLY A 45 -4.56 13.96 1.05
N ILE A 46 -4.60 14.86 0.08
CA ILE A 46 -5.08 14.58 -1.28
C ILE A 46 -3.89 14.54 -2.24
N ARG A 47 -3.90 13.58 -3.16
CA ARG A 47 -3.00 13.54 -4.30
C ARG A 47 -3.74 13.94 -5.57
N PHE A 48 -3.24 14.96 -6.24
CA PHE A 48 -3.61 15.30 -7.60
C PHE A 48 -2.53 14.76 -8.55
N SER A 49 -2.95 14.10 -9.63
CA SER A 49 -2.07 13.68 -10.72
C SER A 49 -2.65 14.20 -12.01
N LEU A 50 -1.81 14.83 -12.84
CA LEU A 50 -2.18 15.33 -14.15
C LEU A 50 -1.10 14.89 -15.14
N SER A 51 -1.50 14.28 -16.26
CA SER A 51 -0.60 13.76 -17.29
C SER A 51 -1.19 13.94 -18.68
N GLY A 52 -0.36 14.17 -19.69
CA GLY A 52 -0.78 14.30 -21.08
C GLY A 52 0.04 15.36 -21.82
N LEU A 53 -0.55 15.99 -22.83
CA LEU A 53 0.09 17.04 -23.63
C LEU A 53 0.37 18.30 -22.80
N SER A 54 1.56 18.88 -22.95
CA SER A 54 2.03 20.00 -22.11
C SER A 54 1.20 21.28 -22.29
N ASP A 55 0.63 21.50 -23.46
CA ASP A 55 0.15 22.82 -23.89
C ASP A 55 -1.03 23.33 -23.06
N LEU A 56 -1.98 22.46 -22.70
CA LEU A 56 -3.18 22.80 -21.94
C LEU A 56 -3.10 22.41 -20.46
N MET A 57 -1.99 21.79 -20.04
CA MET A 57 -1.81 21.30 -18.68
C MET A 57 -1.83 22.41 -17.62
N PRO A 58 -1.20 23.58 -17.83
CA PRO A 58 -1.27 24.69 -16.88
C PRO A 58 -2.68 25.25 -16.69
N ASP A 59 -3.46 25.35 -17.77
CA ASP A 59 -4.81 25.88 -17.72
C ASP A 59 -5.75 24.94 -16.98
N LEU A 60 -5.67 23.63 -17.27
CA LEU A 60 -6.43 22.63 -16.53
C LEU A 60 -6.03 22.62 -15.04
N TRP A 61 -4.73 22.71 -14.73
CA TRP A 61 -4.27 22.76 -13.34
C TRP A 61 -4.85 23.97 -12.58
N LYS A 62 -4.84 25.16 -13.20
CA LYS A 62 -5.46 26.38 -12.65
C LYS A 62 -6.95 26.17 -12.39
N THR A 63 -7.67 25.55 -13.33
CA THR A 63 -9.08 25.21 -13.17
C THR A 63 -9.29 24.28 -11.97
N ILE A 64 -8.52 23.20 -11.84
CA ILE A 64 -8.60 22.26 -10.71
C ILE A 64 -8.39 22.99 -9.37
N MET A 65 -7.34 23.81 -9.26
CA MET A 65 -7.06 24.56 -8.03
C MET A 65 -8.16 25.58 -7.71
N SER A 66 -8.71 26.25 -8.72
CA SER A 66 -9.83 27.18 -8.54
C SER A 66 -11.10 26.46 -8.06
N ARG A 67 -11.43 25.29 -8.62
CA ARG A 67 -12.58 24.48 -8.18
C ARG A 67 -12.39 23.99 -6.74
N LEU A 68 -11.17 23.61 -6.36
CA LEU A 68 -10.86 23.24 -4.98
C LEU A 68 -11.07 24.42 -4.02
N ALA A 69 -10.61 25.63 -4.37
CA ALA A 69 -10.80 26.84 -3.56
C ALA A 69 -12.29 27.19 -3.37
N ASP A 70 -13.10 27.00 -4.40
CA ASP A 70 -14.54 27.28 -4.38
C ASP A 70 -15.41 26.07 -3.99
N LEU A 71 -14.81 24.93 -3.62
CA LEU A 71 -15.54 23.67 -3.43
C LEU A 71 -16.69 23.79 -2.42
N THR A 72 -16.51 24.55 -1.34
CA THR A 72 -17.58 24.83 -0.37
C THR A 72 -18.84 25.43 -1.00
N LYS A 73 -18.69 26.25 -2.04
CA LYS A 73 -19.81 26.90 -2.76
C LYS A 73 -20.41 25.98 -3.83
N LEU A 74 -19.58 25.13 -4.43
CA LEU A 74 -19.94 24.25 -5.54
C LEU A 74 -20.58 22.93 -5.07
N ALA A 75 -20.20 22.47 -3.88
CA ALA A 75 -20.68 21.22 -3.30
C ALA A 75 -22.20 21.22 -3.10
N LYS A 76 -22.84 20.15 -3.55
CA LYS A 76 -24.30 19.94 -3.46
C LYS A 76 -24.61 18.75 -2.56
N LYS A 77 -25.60 18.91 -1.68
CA LYS A 77 -26.01 17.88 -0.72
C LYS A 77 -26.50 16.62 -1.43
N GLU A 78 -27.19 16.75 -2.55
CA GLU A 78 -27.70 15.63 -3.34
C GLU A 78 -26.56 14.77 -3.88
N ARG A 79 -25.45 15.38 -4.33
CA ARG A 79 -24.27 14.67 -4.82
C ARG A 79 -23.54 13.97 -3.67
N PHE A 80 -23.44 14.62 -2.51
CA PHE A 80 -22.89 14.00 -1.31
C PHE A 80 -23.62 12.71 -0.93
N GLU A 81 -24.95 12.70 -0.94
CA GLU A 81 -25.75 11.50 -0.63
C GLU A 81 -25.53 10.37 -1.66
N VAL A 82 -25.45 10.71 -2.96
CA VAL A 82 -25.10 9.73 -4.00
C VAL A 82 -23.72 9.11 -3.75
N PHE A 83 -22.73 9.94 -3.40
CA PHE A 83 -21.39 9.44 -3.08
C PHE A 83 -21.36 8.63 -1.79
N ARG A 84 -22.19 8.94 -0.79
CA ARG A 84 -22.28 8.14 0.44
C ARG A 84 -22.75 6.73 0.11
N GLU A 85 -23.82 6.59 -0.68
CA GLU A 85 -24.33 5.28 -1.10
C GLU A 85 -23.32 4.52 -1.99
N SER A 86 -22.63 5.24 -2.89
CA SER A 86 -21.56 4.65 -3.69
C SER A 86 -20.40 4.13 -2.81
N MET A 87 -19.96 4.90 -1.82
CA MET A 87 -18.91 4.50 -0.88
C MET A 87 -19.32 3.31 -0.02
N LYS A 88 -20.56 3.27 0.48
CA LYS A 88 -21.11 2.10 1.17
C LYS A 88 -20.92 0.85 0.34
N ARG A 89 -21.34 0.91 -0.94
CA ARG A 89 -21.18 -0.21 -1.87
C ARG A 89 -19.72 -0.57 -2.10
N VAL A 90 -18.83 0.41 -2.29
CA VAL A 90 -17.39 0.15 -2.50
C VAL A 90 -16.77 -0.55 -1.30
N PHE A 91 -16.96 -0.02 -0.09
CA PHE A 91 -16.39 -0.62 1.11
C PHE A 91 -17.02 -1.98 1.47
N SER A 92 -18.31 -2.16 1.21
CA SER A 92 -18.97 -3.46 1.36
C SER A 92 -18.44 -4.48 0.35
N ASN A 93 -18.27 -4.08 -0.91
CA ASN A 93 -17.77 -4.95 -1.97
C ASN A 93 -16.30 -5.34 -1.80
N HIS A 94 -15.48 -4.48 -1.19
CA HIS A 94 -14.09 -4.80 -0.87
C HIS A 94 -13.98 -6.07 0.00
N ARG A 95 -15.00 -6.37 0.81
CA ARG A 95 -15.04 -7.57 1.65
C ARG A 95 -15.39 -8.85 0.88
N LEU A 96 -15.75 -8.76 -0.40
CA LEU A 96 -16.13 -9.92 -1.21
C LEU A 96 -14.90 -10.65 -1.77
N ASN A 97 -13.76 -9.95 -1.92
CA ASN A 97 -12.49 -10.59 -2.25
C ASN A 97 -11.76 -10.98 -0.96
N PRO A 98 -11.64 -12.28 -0.64
CA PRO A 98 -11.09 -12.71 0.65
C PRO A 98 -9.60 -12.37 0.81
N ASP A 99 -8.83 -12.33 -0.28
CA ASP A 99 -7.41 -11.95 -0.21
C ASP A 99 -7.23 -10.46 0.06
N GLU A 100 -7.91 -9.61 -0.71
CA GLU A 100 -7.87 -8.15 -0.50
C GLU A 100 -8.34 -7.79 0.92
N PHE A 101 -9.40 -8.46 1.40
CA PHE A 101 -9.89 -8.23 2.75
C PHE A 101 -8.88 -8.70 3.83
N ALA A 102 -8.21 -9.84 3.63
CA ALA A 102 -7.13 -10.28 4.52
C ALA A 102 -5.99 -9.25 4.59
N GLN A 103 -5.60 -8.71 3.44
CA GLN A 103 -4.57 -7.68 3.36
C GLN A 103 -4.99 -6.38 4.05
N ASP A 104 -6.25 -5.95 3.89
CA ASP A 104 -6.82 -4.77 4.57
C ASP A 104 -6.77 -4.91 6.09
N LEU A 105 -7.23 -6.06 6.62
CA LEU A 105 -7.17 -6.34 8.06
C LEU A 105 -5.74 -6.40 8.60
N ARG A 106 -4.81 -7.03 7.86
CA ARG A 106 -3.39 -7.05 8.22
C ARG A 106 -2.83 -5.63 8.31
N ARG A 107 -3.08 -4.80 7.29
CA ARG A 107 -2.59 -3.40 7.25
C ARG A 107 -3.21 -2.57 8.38
N GLY A 108 -4.52 -2.70 8.61
CA GLY A 108 -5.23 -2.02 9.70
C GLY A 108 -4.69 -2.37 11.08
N SER A 109 -4.17 -3.59 11.25
CA SER A 109 -3.58 -4.07 12.50
C SER A 109 -2.17 -3.55 12.77
N MET A 110 -1.43 -3.10 11.75
CA MET A 110 -0.03 -2.67 11.89
C MET A 110 0.21 -1.19 11.62
N LEU A 111 -0.57 -0.57 10.73
CA LEU A 111 -0.34 0.78 10.26
C LEU A 111 -1.27 1.77 10.98
N THR A 112 -0.70 2.74 11.66
CA THR A 112 -1.47 3.66 12.51
C THR A 112 -2.43 4.57 11.74
N THR A 113 -2.15 4.86 10.47
CA THR A 113 -2.99 5.71 9.61
C THR A 113 -3.79 4.94 8.56
N HIS A 114 -3.67 3.60 8.51
CA HIS A 114 -4.49 2.78 7.60
C HIS A 114 -5.90 2.67 8.17
N VAL A 115 -6.91 3.07 7.40
CA VAL A 115 -8.31 2.91 7.76
C VAL A 115 -8.85 1.73 6.96
N THR A 116 -9.30 0.70 7.66
CA THR A 116 -9.91 -0.47 7.02
C THR A 116 -11.26 -0.13 6.42
N SER A 117 -11.68 -0.88 5.39
CA SER A 117 -13.01 -0.74 4.79
C SER A 117 -14.12 -0.91 5.82
N TRP A 118 -13.91 -1.78 6.82
CA TRP A 118 -14.85 -2.00 7.91
C TRP A 118 -14.91 -0.84 8.92
N GLU A 119 -13.77 -0.26 9.31
CA GLU A 119 -13.76 0.95 10.16
C GLU A 119 -14.43 2.13 9.46
N ALA A 120 -14.22 2.26 8.15
CA ALA A 120 -14.87 3.28 7.32
C ALA A 120 -16.39 3.09 7.31
N LEU A 121 -16.89 1.88 7.03
CA LEU A 121 -18.34 1.58 7.01
C LEU A 121 -19.04 1.95 8.32
N LYS A 122 -18.43 1.65 9.47
CA LYS A 122 -19.03 1.91 10.79
C LYS A 122 -19.40 3.35 11.07
N VAL A 123 -18.60 4.28 10.55
CA VAL A 123 -18.78 5.71 10.82
C VAL A 123 -19.34 6.45 9.61
N LEU A 124 -19.53 5.77 8.47
CA LEU A 124 -19.94 6.37 7.20
C LEU A 124 -21.32 7.02 7.28
N ASP A 125 -22.26 6.39 7.97
CA ASP A 125 -23.61 6.93 8.19
C ASP A 125 -23.64 8.15 9.12
N GLU A 126 -22.60 8.32 9.96
CA GLU A 126 -22.50 9.45 10.88
C GLU A 126 -21.90 10.71 10.24
N ILE A 127 -21.19 10.59 9.11
CA ILE A 127 -20.58 11.73 8.40
C ILE A 127 -21.68 12.60 7.83
N THR A 128 -21.75 13.90 8.12
CA THR A 128 -22.79 14.76 7.54
C THR A 128 -22.24 15.67 6.44
N PHE A 129 -23.14 16.16 5.57
CA PHE A 129 -22.79 17.15 4.56
C PHE A 129 -22.30 18.46 5.21
N GLU A 130 -22.93 18.86 6.30
CA GLU A 130 -22.61 20.07 7.03
C GLU A 130 -21.18 20.02 7.61
N GLU A 131 -20.77 18.89 8.19
CA GLU A 131 -19.39 18.68 8.65
C GLU A 131 -18.37 18.75 7.50
N LEU A 132 -18.71 18.18 6.34
CA LEU A 132 -17.87 18.25 5.16
C LEU A 132 -17.69 19.70 4.67
N ILE A 133 -18.76 20.49 4.67
CA ILE A 133 -18.69 21.91 4.29
C ILE A 133 -17.82 22.71 5.26
N GLU A 134 -17.89 22.43 6.55
CA GLU A 134 -17.07 23.08 7.58
C GLU A 134 -15.58 22.72 7.46
N ILE A 135 -15.26 21.49 7.06
CA ILE A 135 -13.87 21.01 7.03
C ILE A 135 -13.09 21.45 5.79
N ILE A 136 -13.77 21.70 4.66
CA ILE A 136 -13.11 22.11 3.40
C ILE A 136 -12.26 23.38 3.60
N PRO A 137 -12.77 24.50 4.17
CA PRO A 137 -11.95 25.69 4.41
C PRO A 137 -10.80 25.44 5.38
N LEU A 138 -10.97 24.55 6.37
CA LEU A 138 -9.90 24.20 7.31
C LEU A 138 -8.79 23.39 6.63
N PHE A 139 -9.17 22.47 5.74
CA PHE A 139 -8.23 21.69 4.95
C PHE A 139 -7.42 22.59 4.02
N VAL A 140 -8.10 23.49 3.30
CA VAL A 140 -7.45 24.42 2.37
C VAL A 140 -6.66 25.49 3.11
N SER A 141 -7.10 26.02 4.26
CA SER A 141 -6.41 27.15 4.90
C SER A 141 -5.05 26.85 5.54
N LYS A 142 -4.75 25.58 5.86
CA LYS A 142 -3.46 25.16 6.46
C LYS A 142 -2.99 23.85 5.88
N SER A 143 -2.11 23.92 4.89
CA SER A 143 -1.65 22.76 4.14
C SER A 143 -0.15 22.75 3.90
N TYR A 144 0.33 21.61 3.45
CA TYR A 144 1.66 21.47 2.86
C TYR A 144 1.47 20.98 1.42
N LEU A 145 2.20 21.60 0.50
CA LEU A 145 2.16 21.30 -0.92
C LEU A 145 3.54 20.83 -1.36
N GLU A 146 3.54 19.72 -2.06
CA GLU A 146 4.72 19.15 -2.70
C GLU A 146 4.32 18.73 -4.11
N ILE A 147 5.02 19.26 -5.10
CA ILE A 147 4.72 19.04 -6.52
C ILE A 147 5.94 18.41 -7.18
N LEU A 148 5.69 17.36 -7.96
CA LEU A 148 6.65 16.80 -8.88
C LEU A 148 6.20 17.13 -10.31
N CYS A 149 7.03 17.88 -11.04
CA CYS A 149 6.81 18.13 -12.46
C CYS A 149 7.88 17.40 -13.28
N ILE A 150 7.45 16.58 -14.25
CA ILE A 150 8.34 15.84 -15.15
C ILE A 150 7.74 15.88 -16.55
N GLY A 151 8.53 16.29 -17.54
CA GLY A 151 8.12 16.27 -18.95
C GLY A 151 8.67 17.46 -19.73
N ASN A 152 7.91 17.87 -20.75
CA ASN A 152 8.21 19.01 -21.60
C ASN A 152 7.81 20.33 -20.92
N LEU A 153 8.58 20.74 -19.92
CA LEU A 153 8.43 22.05 -19.27
C LEU A 153 9.80 22.56 -18.78
N THR A 154 9.94 23.88 -18.75
CA THR A 154 11.08 24.56 -18.16
C THR A 154 10.94 24.67 -16.65
N SER A 155 12.06 24.90 -15.96
CA SER A 155 12.05 25.18 -14.53
C SER A 155 11.24 26.43 -14.18
N ALA A 156 11.24 27.45 -15.04
CA ALA A 156 10.47 28.67 -14.86
C ALA A 156 8.95 28.40 -14.92
N GLU A 157 8.48 27.61 -15.89
CA GLU A 157 7.07 27.21 -15.98
C GLU A 157 6.63 26.35 -14.78
N ALA A 158 7.51 25.45 -14.30
CA ALA A 158 7.24 24.67 -13.09
C ALA A 158 7.08 25.55 -11.84
N ILE A 159 7.94 26.56 -11.70
CA ILE A 159 7.87 27.52 -10.59
C ILE A 159 6.62 28.39 -10.70
N ASP A 160 6.27 28.85 -11.90
CA ASP A 160 5.04 29.62 -12.14
C ASP A 160 3.78 28.83 -11.77
N LEU A 161 3.73 27.54 -12.10
CA LEU A 161 2.67 26.63 -11.68
C LEU A 161 2.56 26.52 -10.16
N PHE A 162 3.70 26.39 -9.48
CA PHE A 162 3.76 26.31 -8.02
C PHE A 162 3.27 27.62 -7.37
N ASP A 163 3.79 28.76 -7.81
CA ASP A 163 3.42 30.09 -7.30
C ASP A 163 1.94 30.39 -7.58
N THR A 164 1.44 30.04 -8.77
CA THR A 164 0.01 30.14 -9.09
C THR A 164 -0.82 29.32 -8.11
N THR A 165 -0.44 28.06 -7.85
CA THR A 165 -1.15 27.18 -6.91
C THR A 165 -1.22 27.78 -5.51
N LEU A 166 -0.10 28.32 -5.02
CA LEU A 166 -0.05 28.99 -3.72
C LEU A 166 -0.96 30.22 -3.67
N SER A 167 -0.97 31.03 -4.74
CA SER A 167 -1.81 32.22 -4.81
C SER A 167 -3.30 31.88 -4.86
N THR A 168 -3.70 30.85 -5.61
CA THR A 168 -5.10 30.43 -5.77
C THR A 168 -5.67 29.86 -4.46
N LEU A 169 -4.91 28.98 -3.79
CA LEU A 169 -5.39 28.34 -2.57
C LEU A 169 -5.18 29.22 -1.32
N SER A 170 -4.23 30.16 -1.36
CA SER A 170 -3.95 31.13 -0.29
C SER A 170 -3.79 30.50 1.10
N PHE A 171 -3.19 29.32 1.18
CA PHE A 171 -3.08 28.57 2.44
C PHE A 171 -1.89 29.00 3.29
N ALA A 172 -2.09 29.06 4.61
CA ALA A 172 -1.02 29.27 5.56
C ALA A 172 -0.14 28.01 5.65
N PRO A 173 1.19 28.15 5.84
CA PRO A 173 2.08 27.02 5.92
C PRO A 173 1.73 26.13 7.11
N LEU A 174 1.67 24.82 6.88
CA LEU A 174 1.54 23.83 7.95
C LEU A 174 2.79 23.85 8.85
N ASP A 175 2.58 23.67 10.16
CA ASP A 175 3.67 23.54 11.13
C ASP A 175 4.62 22.38 10.72
N PRO A 176 5.95 22.63 10.60
CA PRO A 176 6.92 21.60 10.28
C PRO A 176 6.89 20.39 11.21
N ASN A 177 6.53 20.54 12.48
CA ASN A 177 6.38 19.43 13.43
C ASN A 177 5.13 18.59 13.11
N MET A 178 4.07 19.20 12.59
CA MET A 178 2.89 18.49 12.11
C MET A 178 3.18 17.71 10.82
N MET A 179 4.18 18.13 10.06
CA MET A 179 4.70 17.32 8.96
C MET A 179 5.47 16.08 9.45
N GLN A 180 6.05 16.08 10.65
CA GLN A 180 6.82 14.93 11.14
C GLN A 180 5.96 13.76 11.59
N ALA A 181 4.64 13.95 11.72
CA ALA A 181 3.70 12.85 11.92
C ALA A 181 3.71 11.95 10.68
N LYS A 182 4.61 10.95 10.67
CA LYS A 182 4.72 9.94 9.63
C LYS A 182 3.78 8.79 9.96
N GLN A 183 3.32 8.08 8.92
CA GLN A 183 2.73 6.77 9.13
C GLN A 183 3.72 5.91 9.91
N THR A 184 3.26 5.27 10.97
CA THR A 184 4.08 4.39 11.81
C THR A 184 3.61 2.96 11.71
N CYS A 185 4.57 2.04 11.78
CA CYS A 185 4.30 0.61 11.85
C CYS A 185 4.53 0.14 13.30
N LEU A 186 3.57 -0.59 13.84
CA LEU A 186 3.66 -1.17 15.19
C LEU A 186 4.67 -2.32 15.19
N GLU A 187 5.53 -2.38 16.21
CA GLU A 187 6.41 -3.54 16.42
C GLU A 187 5.63 -4.68 17.05
N LEU A 188 5.55 -5.81 16.34
CA LEU A 188 5.03 -7.06 16.87
C LEU A 188 6.04 -7.66 17.85
N PRO A 189 5.61 -8.09 19.04
CA PRO A 189 6.52 -8.72 20.00
C PRO A 189 7.13 -10.02 19.47
N HIS A 190 8.35 -10.31 19.92
CA HIS A 190 9.07 -11.56 19.64
C HIS A 190 8.30 -12.77 20.16
N ASN A 191 8.28 -13.87 19.40
CA ASN A 191 7.60 -15.13 19.77
C ASN A 191 6.11 -14.97 20.08
N VAL A 192 5.42 -14.14 19.29
CA VAL A 192 3.98 -13.95 19.44
C VAL A 192 3.31 -13.96 18.07
N MET A 193 2.24 -14.74 18.02
CA MET A 193 1.36 -14.87 16.89
C MET A 193 0.01 -14.25 17.19
N TRP A 194 -0.40 -13.33 16.33
CA TRP A 194 -1.72 -12.70 16.36
C TRP A 194 -2.57 -13.33 15.28
N ARG A 195 -3.63 -14.03 15.66
CA ARG A 195 -4.57 -14.63 14.71
C ARG A 195 -5.84 -13.80 14.66
N ILE A 196 -6.17 -13.30 13.47
CA ILE A 196 -7.35 -12.51 13.18
C ILE A 196 -8.27 -13.37 12.33
N LYS A 197 -9.47 -13.64 12.81
CA LYS A 197 -10.49 -14.41 12.10
C LYS A 197 -11.63 -13.48 11.71
N SER A 198 -12.06 -13.56 10.46
CA SER A 198 -13.25 -12.84 9.98
C SER A 198 -13.95 -13.68 8.91
N GLN A 199 -15.22 -13.37 8.69
CA GLN A 199 -16.04 -13.96 7.64
C GLN A 199 -16.32 -12.96 6.52
N ILE A 200 -16.41 -13.45 5.29
CA ILE A 200 -16.98 -12.70 4.17
C ILE A 200 -18.48 -12.96 4.08
N PRO A 201 -19.28 -12.01 3.57
CA PRO A 201 -20.67 -12.27 3.22
C PRO A 201 -20.78 -13.47 2.25
N PRO A 202 -21.93 -14.15 2.20
CA PRO A 202 -22.15 -15.20 1.22
C PRO A 202 -21.92 -14.66 -0.20
N THR A 203 -21.03 -15.29 -0.94
CA THR A 203 -20.76 -14.96 -2.35
C THR A 203 -20.86 -16.22 -3.19
N LYS A 204 -21.00 -16.07 -4.51
CA LYS A 204 -20.95 -17.20 -5.44
C LYS A 204 -19.58 -17.90 -5.43
N ASP A 205 -18.53 -17.17 -5.05
CA ASP A 205 -17.17 -17.67 -4.97
C ASP A 205 -16.86 -18.07 -3.52
N GLU A 206 -17.27 -19.28 -3.18
CA GLU A 206 -17.05 -19.92 -1.88
C GLU A 206 -15.56 -20.23 -1.60
N ARG A 207 -14.76 -19.20 -1.31
CA ARG A 207 -13.31 -19.32 -1.08
C ARG A 207 -12.92 -18.76 0.28
N ASN A 208 -12.08 -19.53 0.97
CA ASN A 208 -11.33 -19.13 2.15
C ASN A 208 -10.01 -18.46 1.73
N ALA A 209 -9.49 -17.59 2.58
CA ALA A 209 -8.11 -17.09 2.46
C ALA A 209 -7.37 -17.18 3.80
N VAL A 210 -6.11 -17.59 3.73
CA VAL A 210 -5.16 -17.52 4.84
C VAL A 210 -4.00 -16.64 4.43
N HIS A 211 -3.67 -15.66 5.26
CA HIS A 211 -2.55 -14.74 5.05
C HIS A 211 -1.64 -14.76 6.28
N VAL A 212 -0.45 -15.35 6.15
CA VAL A 212 0.56 -15.43 7.21
C VAL A 212 1.63 -14.38 6.94
N TYR A 213 1.81 -13.44 7.86
CA TYR A 213 2.78 -12.36 7.77
C TYR A 213 3.81 -12.45 8.89
N PHE A 214 5.08 -12.36 8.53
CA PHE A 214 6.24 -12.28 9.41
C PHE A 214 6.80 -10.86 9.35
N GLN A 215 6.90 -10.19 10.51
CA GLN A 215 7.50 -8.87 10.60
C GLN A 215 9.01 -8.99 10.81
N GLY A 216 9.78 -8.37 9.93
CA GLY A 216 11.21 -8.19 10.13
C GLY A 216 11.48 -7.13 11.21
N VAL A 217 12.61 -7.27 11.90
CA VAL A 217 13.08 -6.23 12.83
C VAL A 217 13.75 -5.14 12.03
N ARG A 218 13.58 -3.89 12.47
CA ARG A 218 14.37 -2.78 11.93
C ARG A 218 15.81 -2.96 12.40
N ASP A 219 16.73 -3.18 11.47
CA ASP A 219 18.15 -3.39 11.77
C ASP A 219 18.82 -2.03 12.09
N THR A 220 18.46 -1.38 13.21
CA THR A 220 19.21 -0.21 13.69
C THR A 220 20.33 -0.55 14.66
N ASP A 221 20.32 -1.77 15.21
CA ASP A 221 21.06 -2.06 16.44
C ASP A 221 22.27 -3.01 16.27
N THR A 222 22.42 -3.73 15.14
CA THR A 222 23.44 -4.80 15.08
C THR A 222 24.33 -4.88 13.83
N LYS A 223 24.06 -4.18 12.71
CA LYS A 223 25.00 -4.19 11.57
C LYS A 223 25.18 -2.82 10.88
N PRO A 224 26.42 -2.49 10.44
CA PRO A 224 26.63 -1.31 9.60
C PRO A 224 25.98 -1.53 8.23
N ALA A 225 25.16 -0.55 7.86
CA ALA A 225 24.60 -0.27 6.54
C ALA A 225 25.22 -1.03 5.37
N ARG A 226 24.52 -2.06 4.86
CA ARG A 226 24.76 -2.53 3.49
C ARG A 226 23.71 -2.08 2.46
N VAL A 227 22.42 -1.91 2.82
CA VAL A 227 21.57 -0.74 2.46
C VAL A 227 20.49 -0.65 3.53
N ASN A 228 20.56 0.39 4.35
CA ASN A 228 19.65 0.59 5.47
C ASN A 228 18.91 1.91 5.32
N GLU A 229 18.04 1.97 4.32
CA GLU A 229 17.24 3.18 4.01
C GLU A 229 15.86 2.88 3.42
N GLY A 230 15.51 1.61 3.17
CA GLY A 230 14.29 1.30 2.41
C GLY A 230 13.96 -0.18 2.16
N SER A 231 14.92 -1.10 2.30
CA SER A 231 14.70 -2.49 1.88
C SER A 231 15.62 -3.46 2.62
N ASN A 232 15.11 -4.64 2.96
CA ASN A 232 15.98 -5.77 3.30
C ASN A 232 16.15 -6.61 2.03
N LEU A 233 17.24 -6.39 1.30
CA LEU A 233 17.48 -7.08 0.02
C LEU A 233 17.49 -8.59 0.14
N ALA A 234 17.93 -9.13 1.28
CA ALA A 234 17.85 -10.56 1.54
C ALA A 234 16.39 -11.06 1.47
N LEU A 235 15.41 -10.27 1.91
CA LEU A 235 13.99 -10.65 1.81
C LEU A 235 13.43 -10.51 0.40
N GLU A 236 13.89 -9.56 -0.42
CA GLU A 236 13.53 -9.49 -1.84
C GLU A 236 14.12 -10.68 -2.63
N VAL A 237 15.35 -11.07 -2.31
CA VAL A 237 15.97 -12.28 -2.85
C VAL A 237 15.17 -13.51 -2.39
N LEU A 238 14.79 -13.58 -1.12
CA LEU A 238 13.98 -14.66 -0.56
C LEU A 238 12.63 -14.79 -1.29
N GLU A 239 11.95 -13.68 -1.57
CA GLU A 239 10.71 -13.67 -2.36
C GLU A 239 10.93 -14.32 -3.73
N THR A 240 11.99 -13.91 -4.44
CA THR A 240 12.32 -14.45 -5.76
C THR A 240 12.64 -15.95 -5.71
N VAL A 241 13.40 -16.38 -4.69
CA VAL A 241 13.78 -17.79 -4.48
C VAL A 241 12.59 -18.66 -4.13
N LEU A 242 11.67 -18.19 -3.28
CA LEU A 242 10.56 -18.99 -2.76
C LEU A 242 9.32 -18.98 -3.66
N PHE A 243 9.20 -18.01 -4.57
CA PHE A 243 8.01 -17.87 -5.41
C PHE A 243 7.71 -19.13 -6.22
N GLU A 244 8.69 -19.66 -6.96
CA GLU A 244 8.49 -20.85 -7.81
C GLU A 244 8.24 -22.12 -6.97
N PRO A 245 9.04 -22.44 -5.93
CA PRO A 245 8.77 -23.61 -5.08
C PRO A 245 7.39 -23.56 -4.41
N TYR A 246 6.99 -22.40 -3.88
CA TYR A 246 5.70 -22.23 -3.23
C TYR A 246 4.54 -22.41 -4.20
N TYR A 247 4.66 -21.85 -5.40
CA TYR A 247 3.66 -22.02 -6.46
C TYR A 247 3.57 -23.47 -6.92
N ASN A 248 4.71 -24.11 -7.18
CA ASN A 248 4.75 -25.48 -7.64
C ASN A 248 4.18 -26.46 -6.60
N GLU A 249 4.57 -26.36 -5.33
CA GLU A 249 4.08 -27.25 -4.28
C GLU A 249 2.58 -27.10 -4.07
N LEU A 250 2.10 -25.88 -3.76
CA LEU A 250 0.72 -25.70 -3.32
C LEU A 250 -0.31 -25.62 -4.46
N ARG A 251 0.10 -25.23 -5.67
CA ARG A 251 -0.80 -25.16 -6.83
C ARG A 251 -0.63 -26.29 -7.81
N THR A 252 0.60 -26.60 -8.22
CA THR A 252 0.83 -27.59 -9.28
C THR A 252 0.74 -29.01 -8.73
N CYS A 253 1.42 -29.29 -7.61
CA CYS A 253 1.48 -30.63 -7.02
C CYS A 253 0.26 -30.94 -6.15
N GLU A 254 -0.05 -30.08 -5.17
CA GLU A 254 -1.14 -30.34 -4.22
C GLU A 254 -2.51 -29.83 -4.68
N GLN A 255 -2.53 -28.96 -5.70
CA GLN A 255 -3.76 -28.41 -6.29
C GLN A 255 -4.69 -27.78 -5.25
N LEU A 256 -4.11 -27.10 -4.25
CA LEU A 256 -4.85 -26.48 -3.15
C LEU A 256 -5.25 -25.04 -3.45
N ALA A 257 -4.44 -24.33 -4.23
CA ALA A 257 -4.54 -22.88 -4.34
C ALA A 257 -5.23 -22.42 -5.64
N TYR A 258 -6.34 -21.69 -5.51
CA TYR A 258 -6.90 -20.91 -6.62
C TYR A 258 -6.05 -19.66 -6.90
N ALA A 259 -5.56 -19.03 -5.84
CA ALA A 259 -4.57 -17.96 -5.89
C ALA A 259 -3.61 -18.14 -4.71
N LEU A 260 -2.36 -17.78 -4.91
CA LEU A 260 -1.33 -17.80 -3.88
C LEU A 260 -0.24 -16.78 -4.24
N HIS A 261 0.46 -16.30 -3.24
CA HIS A 261 1.57 -15.39 -3.42
C HIS A 261 2.57 -15.53 -2.26
N VAL A 262 3.82 -15.23 -2.58
CA VAL A 262 4.88 -14.98 -1.61
C VAL A 262 5.27 -13.54 -1.84
N SER A 263 5.34 -12.74 -0.77
CA SER A 263 5.59 -11.31 -0.93
C SER A 263 6.55 -10.74 0.08
N TYR A 264 7.51 -9.99 -0.41
CA TYR A 264 8.24 -9.02 0.38
C TYR A 264 7.36 -7.78 0.64
N HIS A 265 7.41 -7.25 1.86
CA HIS A 265 6.72 -6.02 2.25
C HIS A 265 7.70 -4.99 2.77
N TYR A 266 7.50 -3.75 2.36
CA TYR A 266 8.08 -2.58 3.02
C TYR A 266 6.97 -1.61 3.39
N SER A 267 6.90 -1.21 4.66
CA SER A 267 5.93 -0.22 5.10
C SER A 267 6.49 0.62 6.23
N SER A 268 6.61 1.92 6.00
CA SER A 268 7.00 2.90 7.03
C SER A 268 8.32 2.58 7.74
N GLY A 269 9.33 2.08 7.01
CA GLY A 269 10.63 1.72 7.58
C GLY A 269 10.73 0.31 8.14
N VAL A 270 9.65 -0.48 8.09
CA VAL A 270 9.62 -1.86 8.57
C VAL A 270 9.48 -2.82 7.39
N CYS A 271 10.34 -3.82 7.35
CA CYS A 271 10.26 -4.91 6.38
C CYS A 271 9.37 -6.03 6.92
N GLY A 272 8.79 -6.80 6.02
CA GLY A 272 8.11 -8.04 6.36
C GLY A 272 8.00 -8.97 5.18
N PHE A 273 7.42 -10.13 5.42
CA PHE A 273 7.28 -11.18 4.43
C PHE A 273 5.96 -11.87 4.64
N SER A 274 5.26 -12.25 3.57
CA SER A 274 4.01 -12.99 3.71
C SER A 274 3.88 -14.15 2.74
N PHE A 275 3.08 -15.10 3.19
CA PHE A 275 2.52 -16.17 2.38
C PHE A 275 1.01 -16.05 2.44
N ASN A 276 0.36 -16.07 1.29
CA ASN A 276 -1.09 -16.11 1.21
C ASN A 276 -1.56 -17.25 0.29
N ILE A 277 -2.71 -17.80 0.65
CA ILE A 277 -3.39 -18.83 -0.14
C ILE A 277 -4.89 -18.57 -0.11
N VAL A 278 -5.51 -18.62 -1.28
CA VAL A 278 -6.96 -18.59 -1.49
C VAL A 278 -7.38 -19.95 -2.01
N SER A 279 -8.32 -20.58 -1.32
CA SER A 279 -8.70 -21.98 -1.57
C SER A 279 -10.12 -22.27 -1.09
N THR A 280 -10.70 -23.38 -1.55
CA THR A 280 -11.96 -23.92 -1.01
C THR A 280 -11.77 -24.81 0.21
N ARG A 281 -10.51 -25.08 0.60
CA ARG A 281 -10.13 -25.94 1.73
C ARG A 281 -10.28 -25.23 3.07
N ASP A 282 -10.26 -26.03 4.14
CA ASP A 282 -10.34 -25.56 5.53
C ASP A 282 -9.17 -24.65 5.93
N LEU A 283 -9.45 -23.63 6.75
CA LEU A 283 -8.48 -22.60 7.16
C LEU A 283 -7.32 -23.17 7.97
N ALA A 284 -7.58 -24.08 8.91
CA ALA A 284 -6.53 -24.68 9.74
C ALA A 284 -5.62 -25.58 8.89
N PHE A 285 -6.20 -26.31 7.93
CA PHE A 285 -5.43 -27.09 6.96
C PHE A 285 -4.52 -26.19 6.10
N LEU A 286 -5.03 -25.08 5.58
CA LEU A 286 -4.27 -24.14 4.76
C LEU A 286 -3.13 -23.46 5.56
N GLU A 287 -3.40 -23.02 6.79
CA GLU A 287 -2.36 -22.51 7.69
C GLU A 287 -1.27 -23.57 7.91
N GLY A 288 -1.67 -24.83 8.16
CA GLY A 288 -0.74 -25.94 8.34
C GLY A 288 0.15 -26.21 7.11
N ARG A 289 -0.37 -26.07 5.89
CA ARG A 289 0.43 -26.20 4.66
C ARG A 289 1.41 -25.03 4.48
N ILE A 290 1.00 -23.80 4.81
CA ILE A 290 1.91 -22.65 4.82
C ILE A 290 3.03 -22.88 5.84
N GLU A 291 2.70 -23.30 7.06
CA GLU A 291 3.68 -23.55 8.11
C GLU A 291 4.65 -24.69 7.75
N ALA A 292 4.15 -25.73 7.08
CA ALA A 292 5.00 -26.80 6.55
C ALA A 292 5.99 -26.27 5.49
N PHE A 293 5.53 -25.43 4.57
CA PHE A 293 6.40 -24.79 3.58
C PHE A 293 7.43 -23.85 4.23
N VAL A 294 7.00 -23.04 5.20
CA VAL A 294 7.90 -22.15 5.97
C VAL A 294 8.99 -22.97 6.67
N SER A 295 8.64 -24.14 7.22
CA SER A 295 9.61 -25.03 7.86
C SER A 295 10.66 -25.59 6.88
N GLU A 296 10.28 -25.77 5.61
CA GLU A 296 11.17 -26.26 4.54
C GLU A 296 11.98 -25.13 3.87
N THR A 297 11.63 -23.87 4.10
CA THR A 297 12.28 -22.69 3.48
C THR A 297 13.80 -22.71 3.65
N MET A 298 14.31 -23.09 4.82
CA MET A 298 15.76 -23.14 5.05
C MET A 298 16.45 -24.24 4.25
N ASN A 299 15.78 -25.36 3.99
CA ASN A 299 16.31 -26.44 3.17
C ASN A 299 16.29 -26.04 1.69
N ILE A 300 15.24 -25.37 1.23
CA ILE A 300 15.15 -24.80 -0.12
C ILE A 300 16.31 -23.81 -0.36
N VAL A 301 16.51 -22.88 0.58
CA VAL A 301 17.56 -21.87 0.46
C VAL A 301 18.97 -22.49 0.50
N LYS A 302 19.21 -23.48 1.36
CA LYS A 302 20.53 -24.15 1.44
C LYS A 302 20.79 -25.11 0.28
N GLY A 303 19.73 -25.72 -0.26
CA GLY A 303 19.78 -26.73 -1.31
C GLY A 303 19.86 -26.15 -2.73
N MET A 304 19.68 -24.84 -2.91
CA MET A 304 19.72 -24.22 -4.23
C MET A 304 21.11 -24.37 -4.88
N SER A 305 21.15 -24.66 -6.18
CA SER A 305 22.41 -24.75 -6.93
C SER A 305 23.03 -23.37 -7.18
N GLU A 306 24.31 -23.31 -7.58
CA GLU A 306 24.98 -22.04 -7.95
C GLU A 306 24.35 -21.37 -9.16
N GLU A 307 23.90 -22.17 -10.11
CA GLU A 307 23.18 -21.71 -11.27
C GLU A 307 21.85 -21.06 -10.88
N GLN A 308 21.08 -21.68 -9.97
CA GLN A 308 19.81 -21.12 -9.49
C GLN A 308 20.01 -19.82 -8.71
N TRP A 309 21.04 -19.76 -7.86
CA TRP A 309 21.40 -18.54 -7.13
C TRP A 309 21.73 -17.39 -8.09
N GLN A 310 22.62 -17.63 -9.05
CA GLN A 310 23.01 -16.62 -10.03
C GLN A 310 21.84 -16.19 -10.92
N GLN A 311 20.93 -17.11 -11.28
CA GLN A 311 19.72 -16.79 -12.02
C GLN A 311 18.77 -15.88 -11.21
N ASN A 312 18.53 -16.20 -9.93
CA ASN A 312 17.67 -15.40 -9.07
C ASN A 312 18.24 -13.98 -8.82
N ILE A 313 19.54 -13.89 -8.54
CA ILE A 313 20.23 -12.60 -8.35
C ILE A 313 20.25 -11.80 -9.66
N GLY A 314 20.57 -12.44 -10.79
CA GLY A 314 20.57 -11.80 -12.11
C GLY A 314 19.21 -11.22 -12.47
N ALA A 315 18.14 -12.00 -12.31
CA ALA A 315 16.77 -11.54 -12.59
C ALA A 315 16.35 -10.36 -11.69
N LEU A 316 16.77 -10.35 -10.42
CA LEU A 316 16.46 -9.24 -9.51
C LEU A 316 17.27 -7.97 -9.86
N ILE A 317 18.54 -8.11 -10.25
CA ILE A 317 19.38 -6.99 -10.73
C ILE A 317 18.77 -6.40 -12.00
N GLU A 318 18.43 -7.23 -12.99
CA GLU A 318 17.80 -6.78 -14.24
C GLU A 318 16.52 -5.98 -13.97
N ARG A 319 15.66 -6.46 -13.07
CA ARG A 319 14.44 -5.74 -12.65
C ARG A 319 14.73 -4.40 -11.97
N LYS A 320 15.82 -4.30 -11.20
CA LYS A 320 16.23 -3.05 -10.51
C LYS A 320 16.88 -2.04 -11.45
N GLU A 321 17.55 -2.52 -12.50
CA GLU A 321 18.25 -1.69 -13.50
C GLU A 321 17.39 -1.39 -14.73
N GLU A 322 16.18 -1.93 -14.78
CA GLU A 322 15.21 -1.65 -15.84
C GLU A 322 14.98 -0.14 -15.97
N ALA A 323 15.15 0.36 -17.20
CA ALA A 323 14.97 1.76 -17.50
C ALA A 323 13.48 2.13 -17.43
N ASP A 324 13.22 3.39 -17.06
CA ASP A 324 11.87 3.94 -17.17
C ASP A 324 11.50 4.05 -18.67
N TYR A 325 10.64 3.18 -19.19
CA TYR A 325 10.24 3.22 -20.62
C TYR A 325 9.28 4.36 -20.94
N THR A 326 8.50 4.79 -19.96
CA THR A 326 7.55 5.90 -20.08
C THR A 326 7.81 6.98 -19.03
N LEU A 327 7.35 8.21 -19.30
CA LEU A 327 7.34 9.27 -18.28
C LEU A 327 6.54 8.87 -17.05
N LYS A 328 5.47 8.07 -17.24
CA LYS A 328 4.66 7.54 -16.15
C LYS A 328 5.48 6.63 -15.23
N ASP A 329 6.28 5.73 -15.77
CA ASP A 329 7.14 4.83 -14.98
C ASP A 329 8.11 5.64 -14.11
N ARG A 330 8.74 6.65 -14.71
CA ARG A 330 9.64 7.58 -14.01
C ARG A 330 8.93 8.35 -12.90
N VAL A 331 7.75 8.91 -13.18
CA VAL A 331 6.94 9.64 -12.19
C VAL A 331 6.55 8.70 -11.05
N ASP A 332 6.04 7.51 -11.34
CA ASP A 332 5.62 6.55 -10.33
C ASP A 332 6.81 6.11 -9.43
N ARG A 333 7.99 5.88 -10.03
CA ARG A 333 9.22 5.56 -9.29
C ARG A 333 9.65 6.68 -8.34
N LEU A 334 9.70 7.92 -8.81
CA LEU A 334 10.11 9.08 -8.00
C LEU A 334 9.05 9.42 -6.94
N MET A 335 7.77 9.33 -7.29
CA MET A 335 6.66 9.62 -6.38
C MET A 335 6.59 8.64 -5.21
N ARG A 336 7.00 7.37 -5.37
CA ARG A 336 7.14 6.45 -4.21
C ARG A 336 8.09 7.03 -3.16
N SER A 337 9.28 7.45 -3.57
CA SER A 337 10.29 8.04 -2.68
C SER A 337 9.85 9.36 -2.05
N ILE A 338 9.10 10.19 -2.79
CA ILE A 338 8.53 11.45 -2.28
C ILE A 338 7.43 11.16 -1.26
N SER A 339 6.53 10.22 -1.57
CA SER A 339 5.41 9.84 -0.69
C SER A 339 5.89 9.31 0.65
N ASP A 340 6.95 8.50 0.63
CA ASP A 340 7.58 7.94 1.82
C ASP A 340 8.55 8.92 2.51
N ARG A 341 8.81 10.06 1.85
CA ARG A 341 9.72 11.12 2.27
C ARG A 341 11.14 10.62 2.51
N THR A 342 11.55 9.62 1.73
CA THR A 342 12.90 9.08 1.71
C THR A 342 13.77 9.82 0.70
N TYR A 343 13.17 10.29 -0.41
CA TYR A 343 13.86 10.99 -1.50
C TYR A 343 15.05 10.20 -2.11
N ASN A 344 15.04 8.88 -1.94
CA ASN A 344 16.10 7.99 -2.43
C ASN A 344 15.87 7.64 -3.91
N PHE A 345 16.04 8.63 -4.79
CA PHE A 345 15.74 8.51 -6.21
C PHE A 345 16.65 7.52 -6.96
N ASP A 346 17.83 7.21 -6.41
CA ASP A 346 18.81 6.27 -6.93
C ASP A 346 18.77 4.90 -6.23
N LEU A 347 17.77 4.65 -5.38
CA LEU A 347 17.71 3.46 -4.52
C LEU A 347 17.87 2.17 -5.32
N ALA A 348 17.16 2.02 -6.45
CA ALA A 348 17.21 0.81 -7.27
C ALA A 348 18.62 0.55 -7.83
N VAL A 349 19.33 1.59 -8.24
CA VAL A 349 20.72 1.49 -8.73
C VAL A 349 21.67 1.08 -7.61
N ARG A 350 21.53 1.68 -6.42
CA ARG A 350 22.32 1.31 -5.23
C ARG A 350 22.05 -0.14 -4.81
N GLN A 351 20.78 -0.55 -4.78
CA GLN A 351 20.36 -1.91 -4.49
C GLN A 351 20.91 -2.91 -5.51
N ALA A 352 20.87 -2.60 -6.81
CA ALA A 352 21.45 -3.45 -7.85
C ALA A 352 22.96 -3.63 -7.68
N LYS A 353 23.68 -2.58 -7.27
CA LYS A 353 25.12 -2.67 -6.95
C LYS A 353 25.38 -3.56 -5.73
N GLU A 354 24.53 -3.48 -4.71
CA GLU A 354 24.64 -4.31 -3.51
C GLU A 354 24.29 -5.77 -3.80
N LEU A 355 23.26 -6.04 -4.59
CA LEU A 355 22.85 -7.40 -4.99
C LEU A 355 23.98 -8.18 -5.65
N ARG A 356 24.86 -7.50 -6.40
CA ARG A 356 26.06 -8.12 -7.00
C ARG A 356 27.07 -8.64 -5.97
N GLN A 357 27.02 -8.12 -4.74
CA GLN A 357 27.90 -8.49 -3.64
C GLN A 357 27.19 -9.32 -2.57
N THR A 358 25.87 -9.52 -2.71
CA THR A 358 25.06 -10.32 -1.79
C THR A 358 25.50 -11.77 -1.84
N THR A 359 25.51 -12.40 -0.67
CA THR A 359 25.91 -13.79 -0.48
C THR A 359 24.73 -14.65 -0.04
N ARG A 360 24.83 -15.96 -0.27
CA ARG A 360 23.83 -16.92 0.22
C ARG A 360 23.78 -16.95 1.74
N GLU A 361 24.91 -16.76 2.40
CA GLU A 361 25.04 -16.71 3.85
C GLU A 361 24.23 -15.53 4.43
N GLU A 362 24.22 -14.38 3.74
CA GLU A 362 23.38 -13.24 4.11
C GLU A 362 21.89 -13.54 3.93
N LEU A 363 21.50 -14.20 2.83
CA LEU A 363 20.12 -14.68 2.63
C LEU A 363 19.69 -15.63 3.76
N ILE A 364 20.51 -16.63 4.07
CA ILE A 364 20.28 -17.61 5.15
C ILE A 364 20.10 -16.89 6.48
N ALA A 365 20.99 -15.96 6.83
CA ALA A 365 20.91 -15.20 8.07
C ALA A 365 19.64 -14.32 8.12
N GLY A 366 19.28 -13.67 7.01
CA GLY A 366 18.07 -12.86 6.91
C GLY A 366 16.80 -13.68 7.06
N ALA A 367 16.71 -14.84 6.38
CA ALA A 367 15.58 -15.76 6.46
C ALA A 367 15.43 -16.34 7.87
N SER A 368 16.52 -16.85 8.47
CA SER A 368 16.50 -17.34 9.86
C SER A 368 16.06 -16.25 10.84
N SER A 369 16.66 -15.06 10.78
CA SER A 369 16.29 -13.96 11.67
C SER A 369 14.84 -13.54 11.55
N LEU A 370 14.23 -13.66 10.37
CA LEU A 370 12.83 -13.32 10.13
C LEU A 370 11.89 -14.39 10.71
N PHE A 371 12.11 -15.66 10.34
CA PHE A 371 11.19 -16.75 10.68
C PHE A 371 11.36 -17.22 12.13
N ASP A 372 12.58 -17.23 12.67
CA ASP A 372 12.85 -17.66 14.05
C ASP A 372 12.29 -16.67 15.07
N ALA A 373 12.24 -15.37 14.74
CA ALA A 373 11.73 -14.35 15.64
C ALA A 373 10.21 -14.45 15.91
N ARG A 374 9.47 -15.19 15.05
CA ARG A 374 8.03 -15.46 15.17
C ARG A 374 7.20 -14.23 15.53
N ARG A 375 7.49 -13.10 14.88
CA ARG A 375 6.72 -11.86 14.96
C ARG A 375 5.59 -11.90 13.93
N MET A 376 4.46 -12.51 14.29
CA MET A 376 3.49 -12.99 13.29
C MET A 376 2.11 -12.35 13.39
N ILE A 377 1.51 -12.09 12.22
CA ILE A 377 0.06 -11.89 12.08
C ILE A 377 -0.44 -12.96 11.09
N ILE A 378 -1.45 -13.71 11.52
CA ILE A 378 -2.19 -14.62 10.67
C ILE A 378 -3.60 -14.06 10.51
N VAL A 379 -4.06 -13.91 9.28
CA VAL A 379 -5.44 -13.52 8.97
C VAL A 379 -6.14 -14.69 8.30
N TRP A 380 -7.25 -15.11 8.89
CA TRP A 380 -8.17 -16.11 8.36
C TRP A 380 -9.43 -15.41 7.89
N ILE A 381 -9.74 -15.60 6.62
CA ILE A 381 -10.97 -15.14 6.00
C ILE A 381 -11.78 -16.36 5.60
N GLU A 382 -12.86 -16.59 6.34
CA GLU A 382 -13.76 -17.72 6.12
C GLU A 382 -14.90 -17.34 5.18
N LYS A 383 -15.23 -18.24 4.25
CA LYS A 383 -16.45 -18.15 3.46
C LYS A 383 -17.68 -18.30 4.35
N SER A 384 -18.73 -17.52 4.11
CA SER A 384 -20.03 -17.83 4.71
C SER A 384 -20.68 -18.99 3.96
N GLU A 385 -21.18 -19.99 4.68
CA GLU A 385 -22.10 -20.98 4.09
C GLU A 385 -23.42 -20.29 3.75
N ASN A 386 -23.98 -20.56 2.58
CA ASN A 386 -25.33 -20.10 2.24
C ASN A 386 -26.33 -20.74 3.20
N ALA A 387 -27.24 -19.93 3.77
CA ALA A 387 -28.44 -20.48 4.37
C ALA A 387 -29.18 -21.31 3.31
N SER A 388 -29.35 -22.60 3.61
CA SER A 388 -29.99 -23.65 2.82
C SER A 388 -30.96 -23.22 1.71
N SER A 389 -30.71 -23.73 0.50
CA SER A 389 -31.65 -24.07 -0.58
C SER A 389 -33.12 -23.61 -0.39
N ALA A 390 -33.50 -22.55 -1.10
CA ALA A 390 -34.87 -22.35 -1.54
C ALA A 390 -34.90 -22.52 -3.06
N ASP A 391 -35.82 -23.36 -3.54
CA ASP A 391 -35.99 -23.86 -4.90
C ASP A 391 -35.74 -22.82 -6.01
N SER A 392 -34.87 -23.18 -6.96
CA SER A 392 -34.74 -22.47 -8.23
C SER A 392 -35.78 -22.99 -9.23
N SER A 393 -36.79 -22.18 -9.55
CA SER A 393 -37.44 -22.25 -10.86
C SER A 393 -36.71 -21.32 -11.84
N ASP A 394 -36.41 -21.86 -13.01
CA ASP A 394 -35.64 -21.28 -14.11
C ASP A 394 -36.08 -19.88 -14.56
N GLY A 395 -35.09 -19.08 -14.99
CA GLY A 395 -35.28 -17.81 -15.68
C GLY A 395 -33.97 -17.21 -16.17
N ASP A 396 -33.65 -17.47 -17.44
CA ASP A 396 -32.57 -16.86 -18.23
C ASP A 396 -32.76 -15.34 -18.37
N GLY A 397 -31.67 -14.57 -18.38
CA GLY A 397 -31.73 -13.11 -18.54
C GLY A 397 -30.52 -12.33 -18.02
N THR A 398 -29.66 -11.91 -18.94
CA THR A 398 -28.50 -11.01 -18.76
C THR A 398 -28.79 -9.72 -17.97
N ASN A 399 -28.22 -9.63 -16.76
CA ASN A 399 -27.70 -8.42 -16.11
C ASN A 399 -26.90 -8.84 -14.85
N PRO A 400 -25.79 -8.20 -14.46
CA PRO A 400 -25.16 -8.48 -13.17
C PRO A 400 -26.11 -7.99 -12.06
N ALA A 401 -26.90 -8.92 -11.54
CA ALA A 401 -27.83 -8.67 -10.45
C ALA A 401 -27.06 -8.23 -9.21
N VAL A 402 -27.56 -7.14 -8.63
CA VAL A 402 -27.23 -6.63 -7.30
C VAL A 402 -27.36 -7.79 -6.30
N VAL A 403 -26.24 -8.22 -5.72
CA VAL A 403 -26.30 -8.95 -4.46
C VAL A 403 -26.51 -7.87 -3.40
N GLU A 404 -27.76 -7.69 -2.96
CA GLU A 404 -28.04 -6.97 -1.73
C GLU A 404 -27.30 -7.72 -0.62
N GLY A 405 -26.15 -7.20 -0.23
CA GLY A 405 -25.38 -7.74 0.88
C GLY A 405 -26.21 -7.59 2.14
N GLY A 406 -26.71 -8.70 2.67
CA GLY A 406 -27.42 -8.70 3.95
C GLY A 406 -26.56 -8.07 5.03
N ASP A 407 -27.22 -7.32 5.92
CA ASP A 407 -26.68 -6.64 7.12
C ASP A 407 -26.15 -7.62 8.20
N GLY A 408 -25.55 -8.73 7.79
CA GLY A 408 -24.84 -9.62 8.69
C GLY A 408 -23.59 -8.92 9.21
N GLU A 409 -23.60 -8.48 10.46
CA GLU A 409 -22.40 -8.07 11.17
C GLU A 409 -21.35 -9.19 11.06
N ALA A 410 -20.28 -8.97 10.28
CA ALA A 410 -19.17 -9.90 10.27
C ALA A 410 -18.57 -9.95 11.67
N LYS A 411 -18.62 -11.14 12.27
CA LYS A 411 -17.94 -11.41 13.53
C LYS A 411 -16.45 -11.48 13.26
N MET A 412 -15.70 -10.59 13.90
CA MET A 412 -14.26 -10.59 13.89
C MET A 412 -13.76 -11.07 15.24
N GLU A 413 -12.86 -12.04 15.25
CA GLU A 413 -12.26 -12.60 16.45
C GLU A 413 -10.74 -12.45 16.39
N VAL A 414 -10.13 -12.06 17.52
CA VAL A 414 -8.68 -11.92 17.62
C VAL A 414 -8.19 -12.84 18.74
N GLU A 415 -7.28 -13.74 18.38
CA GLU A 415 -6.58 -14.64 19.28
C GLU A 415 -5.10 -14.26 19.34
N VAL A 416 -4.52 -14.27 20.54
CA VAL A 416 -3.09 -14.03 20.73
C VAL A 416 -2.48 -15.27 21.37
N GLU A 417 -1.42 -15.78 20.75
CA GLU A 417 -0.70 -16.98 21.17
C GLU A 417 0.77 -16.65 21.35
N LYS A 418 1.32 -16.97 22.53
CA LYS A 418 2.78 -16.96 22.75
C LYS A 418 3.36 -18.26 22.21
N VAL A 419 4.37 -18.15 21.37
CA VAL A 419 5.11 -19.29 20.85
C VAL A 419 6.23 -19.59 21.85
N SER A 420 6.22 -20.77 22.49
CA SER A 420 7.32 -21.20 23.35
C SER A 420 8.50 -21.68 22.50
N ASP A 421 9.73 -21.37 22.93
CA ASP A 421 10.97 -21.84 22.27
C ASP A 421 11.25 -23.33 22.54
N GLU A 422 10.50 -23.96 23.44
CA GLU A 422 10.66 -25.36 23.80
C GLU A 422 9.86 -26.26 22.86
N LYS A 423 10.58 -27.12 22.13
CA LYS A 423 10.01 -28.29 21.45
C LYS A 423 9.37 -29.23 22.49
N GLY A 424 8.17 -28.92 22.95
CA GLY A 424 7.45 -29.73 23.92
C GLY A 424 6.44 -28.93 24.74
N GLU A 425 5.16 -29.16 24.44
CA GLU A 425 3.99 -29.00 25.32
C GLU A 425 3.61 -27.59 25.84
N GLY A 426 2.46 -27.10 25.33
CA GLY A 426 1.57 -26.17 26.03
C GLY A 426 1.62 -24.73 25.55
N SER A 427 0.84 -24.38 24.51
CA SER A 427 0.59 -22.98 24.18
C SER A 427 -0.48 -22.38 25.09
N GLU A 428 -0.16 -21.26 25.74
CA GLU A 428 -1.09 -20.53 26.59
C GLU A 428 -1.97 -19.63 25.70
N LYS A 429 -3.21 -20.07 25.42
CA LYS A 429 -4.18 -19.33 24.60
C LYS A 429 -4.94 -18.33 25.47
N SER A 430 -4.69 -17.02 25.30
CA SER A 430 -5.56 -15.99 25.87
C SER A 430 -6.53 -15.49 24.80
N GLY A 431 -7.74 -16.03 24.76
CA GLY A 431 -8.80 -15.57 23.86
C GLY A 431 -9.53 -14.36 24.45
N LYS A 432 -9.37 -13.17 23.87
CA LYS A 432 -10.26 -12.03 24.14
C LYS A 432 -11.25 -11.91 22.98
N LYS A 433 -12.53 -12.23 23.23
CA LYS A 433 -13.63 -11.90 22.30
C LYS A 433 -13.85 -10.39 22.33
N GLY A 434 -13.71 -9.71 21.19
CA GLY A 434 -13.93 -8.28 21.11
C GLY A 434 -14.03 -7.76 19.68
N ILE A 435 -14.89 -6.76 19.50
CA ILE A 435 -14.89 -5.84 18.35
C ILE A 435 -13.50 -5.20 18.31
N LEU A 436 -12.87 -5.13 17.12
CA LEU A 436 -11.60 -4.43 16.87
C LEU A 436 -11.62 -3.12 17.66
N PRO A 437 -10.93 -3.04 18.81
CA PRO A 437 -11.01 -1.83 19.58
C PRO A 437 -10.25 -0.78 18.79
N ALA A 438 -10.78 0.44 18.78
CA ALA A 438 -10.04 1.62 18.34
C ALA A 438 -8.58 1.43 18.77
N LYS A 439 -7.63 1.56 17.82
CA LYS A 439 -6.22 1.11 17.83
C LYS A 439 -5.46 1.10 19.17
N ALA A 440 -5.96 1.77 20.21
CA ALA A 440 -5.58 1.68 21.61
C ALA A 440 -6.03 0.38 22.36
N THR A 441 -7.26 -0.12 22.26
CA THR A 441 -7.80 -0.97 23.36
C THR A 441 -7.44 -2.47 23.31
N VAL A 442 -7.15 -3.09 22.16
CA VAL A 442 -6.59 -4.47 22.10
C VAL A 442 -5.08 -4.47 22.40
N TRP A 443 -4.43 -3.32 22.25
CA TRP A 443 -2.97 -3.23 22.16
C TRP A 443 -2.28 -2.58 23.37
N ASN A 444 -3.06 -2.03 24.32
CA ASN A 444 -2.59 -1.34 25.53
C ASN A 444 -1.75 -2.19 26.52
N GLY A 445 -1.56 -3.49 26.27
CA GLY A 445 -0.78 -4.37 27.16
C GLY A 445 0.51 -4.95 26.58
N VAL A 446 0.78 -4.77 25.27
CA VAL A 446 1.81 -5.58 24.57
C VAL A 446 2.76 -4.75 23.70
N ILE A 447 2.44 -3.49 23.37
CA ILE A 447 3.33 -2.63 22.58
C ILE A 447 4.50 -2.16 23.44
N LYS A 448 5.73 -2.56 23.07
CA LYS A 448 6.97 -2.05 23.68
C LYS A 448 7.56 -0.85 22.91
N LYS A 449 7.35 -0.74 21.59
CA LYS A 449 7.90 0.32 20.72
C LYS A 449 7.07 0.53 19.44
N THR A 450 7.12 1.73 18.86
CA THR A 450 6.58 2.05 17.52
C THR A 450 7.73 2.53 16.62
N TYR A 451 7.72 2.14 15.34
CA TYR A 451 8.73 2.59 14.38
C TYR A 451 8.22 3.76 13.54
N GLN A 452 9.02 4.82 13.52
CA GLN A 452 8.89 5.94 12.58
C GLN A 452 10.01 5.86 11.54
N CYS A 453 9.71 6.17 10.28
CA CYS A 453 10.74 6.40 9.28
C CYS A 453 11.58 7.63 9.70
N THR A 454 12.76 7.43 10.30
CA THR A 454 13.65 8.52 10.71
C THR A 454 14.55 8.84 9.53
N HIS A 455 14.19 9.85 8.74
CA HIS A 455 15.11 10.50 7.83
C HIS A 455 15.17 11.94 8.29
N GLU A 456 16.32 12.33 8.84
CA GLU A 456 16.60 13.72 9.14
C GLU A 456 16.79 14.46 7.82
N ARG A 457 16.09 15.59 7.65
CA ARG A 457 16.28 16.50 6.52
C ARG A 457 17.67 17.14 6.65
N GLY A 458 18.70 16.44 6.22
CA GLY A 458 20.00 17.03 5.91
C GLY A 458 19.88 17.85 4.62
N SER A 459 19.57 19.13 4.74
CA SER A 459 19.94 20.19 3.79
C SER A 459 19.59 19.98 2.30
N PHE A 460 18.30 19.93 1.95
CA PHE A 460 17.84 20.15 0.56
C PHE A 460 16.64 21.10 0.45
N CYS A 461 16.49 22.01 1.42
CA CYS A 461 15.59 23.15 1.30
C CYS A 461 16.47 24.41 1.20
N LYS A 462 16.54 25.00 -0.01
CA LYS A 462 17.45 26.07 -0.48
C LYS A 462 18.75 25.63 -1.17
N VAL A 463 18.66 25.04 -2.36
CA VAL A 463 19.56 25.37 -3.49
C VAL A 463 18.75 25.03 -4.75
N TRP A 464 18.51 26.01 -5.62
CA TRP A 464 18.49 25.90 -7.10
C TRP A 464 18.34 27.31 -7.70
N LYS A 465 19.07 28.26 -7.10
CA LYS A 465 19.63 29.44 -7.77
C LYS A 465 21.13 29.28 -7.60
N GLU A 466 21.87 29.33 -8.70
CA GLU A 466 23.34 29.21 -8.80
C GLU A 466 23.91 27.78 -8.75
N CYS A 467 23.76 27.05 -9.85
CA CYS A 467 24.76 26.09 -10.31
C CYS A 467 25.09 26.40 -11.78
N GLU A 468 25.51 27.63 -12.08
CA GLU A 468 26.38 27.84 -13.24
C GLU A 468 27.75 27.27 -12.86
N GLY A 469 28.14 26.13 -13.47
CA GLY A 469 29.54 25.66 -13.45
C GLY A 469 29.86 24.38 -12.69
N VAL A 470 28.90 23.63 -12.14
CA VAL A 470 29.16 22.28 -11.61
C VAL A 470 28.77 21.24 -12.66
N LYS A 471 29.77 20.66 -13.34
CA LYS A 471 29.59 19.49 -14.21
C LYS A 471 29.10 18.32 -13.35
N MET A 472 27.89 17.83 -13.62
CA MET A 472 27.49 16.48 -13.19
C MET A 472 28.49 15.46 -13.75
N PRO A 473 28.85 14.40 -13.02
CA PRO A 473 29.51 13.25 -13.62
C PRO A 473 28.60 12.69 -14.72
N ASP A 474 29.16 12.46 -15.91
CA ASP A 474 28.46 11.99 -17.10
C ASP A 474 27.60 10.75 -16.80
N LEU A 475 26.30 10.96 -16.58
CA LEU A 475 25.23 9.94 -16.59
C LEU A 475 24.59 9.84 -17.99
N PHE A 476 25.24 10.43 -19.01
CA PHE A 476 24.83 10.43 -20.40
C PHE A 476 25.92 9.77 -21.24
N GLU A 477 25.98 8.44 -21.25
CA GLU A 477 26.57 7.75 -22.40
C GLU A 477 25.51 7.70 -23.51
N GLU A 478 25.80 8.42 -24.59
CA GLU A 478 25.09 8.32 -25.87
C GLU A 478 25.18 6.88 -26.39
N GLY A 479 24.15 6.07 -26.14
CA GLY A 479 23.91 4.84 -26.88
C GLY A 479 23.63 5.13 -28.36
N PRO A 480 23.98 4.22 -29.30
CA PRO A 480 24.20 4.57 -30.69
C PRO A 480 22.91 4.93 -31.43
N VAL A 481 22.76 6.23 -31.71
CA VAL A 481 21.69 6.85 -32.51
C VAL A 481 21.81 6.52 -34.03
N ASP A 482 22.79 5.72 -34.45
CA ASP A 482 23.09 5.50 -35.88
C ASP A 482 22.54 4.22 -36.53
N LYS A 483 21.65 3.46 -35.88
CA LYS A 483 21.07 2.24 -36.50
C LYS A 483 19.65 2.36 -37.08
N TYR A 484 18.97 3.50 -36.96
CA TYR A 484 17.58 3.65 -37.46
C TYR A 484 17.37 4.72 -38.54
N LYS A 485 18.40 5.06 -39.33
CA LYS A 485 18.29 5.98 -40.49
C LYS A 485 18.29 5.33 -41.87
N LYS A 486 18.05 4.02 -41.99
CA LYS A 486 17.83 3.36 -43.30
C LYS A 486 16.65 2.38 -43.27
N ALA A 487 15.45 2.93 -43.24
CA ALA A 487 14.23 2.34 -43.80
C ALA A 487 13.18 3.45 -43.91
N VAL A 488 13.36 4.31 -44.92
CA VAL A 488 12.27 5.07 -45.57
C VAL A 488 12.21 4.57 -46.99
#